data_AF-A0A2R7NPB1-F1
#
_entry.id   AF-A0A2R7NPB1-F1
#
_cell.length_a   1.000
_cell.length_b   1.000
_cell.length_c   1.000
_cell.angle_alpha   90.00
_cell.angle_beta   90.00
_cell.angle_gamma   90.00
#
_symmetry.space_group_name_H-M   'P 1'
#
loop_
_entity.id
_entity.type
_entity.pdbx_description
1 polymer ?
#
loop_
_entity_poly.entity_id
_entity_poly.type
_entity_poly.pdbx_seq_one_letter_code
_entity_poly.pdbx_strand_id
1 'polypeptide(L)'
;MFDLLTPIEAEHAAGQGWELRPVYDLGKARWALEVLPLDHPASSAVSAQMSVYALAQHGDAVAIKALQLVVRSHQPPAKKARKK
;
A
#
# COMPACT_ATOMS: atom_id res chain seq x y z
N MET A 1 -4.80 4.13 -15.16
CA MET A 1 -4.25 3.48 -13.95
C MET A 1 -5.07 4.06 -12.80
N PHE A 2 -5.79 3.24 -12.03
CA PHE A 2 -6.59 3.77 -10.91
C PHE A 2 -5.62 4.15 -9.79
N ASP A 3 -5.32 5.44 -9.67
CA ASP A 3 -4.60 5.97 -8.52
C ASP A 3 -5.49 5.80 -7.29
N LEU A 4 -5.06 4.92 -6.38
CA LEU A 4 -5.80 4.56 -5.16
C LEU A 4 -5.66 5.66 -4.08
N LEU A 5 -4.60 6.45 -4.20
CA LEU A 5 -4.44 7.75 -3.57
C LEU A 5 -4.82 8.81 -4.60
N THR A 6 -5.45 9.90 -4.19
CA THR A 6 -5.61 11.08 -5.05
C THR A 6 -4.24 11.69 -5.38
N PRO A 7 -4.10 12.52 -6.42
CA PRO A 7 -2.82 13.16 -6.74
C PRO A 7 -2.19 13.91 -5.56
N ILE A 8 -3.01 14.61 -4.78
CA ILE A 8 -2.58 15.34 -3.57
C ILE A 8 -2.05 14.38 -2.49
N GLU A 9 -2.74 13.25 -2.28
CA GLU A 9 -2.30 12.23 -1.33
C GLU A 9 -1.02 11.52 -1.81
N ALA A 10 -0.87 11.33 -3.12
CA ALA A 10 0.33 10.75 -3.72
C ALA A 10 1.53 11.70 -3.60
N GLU A 11 1.34 13.01 -3.82
CA GLU A 11 2.35 14.03 -3.57
C GLU A 11 2.77 14.09 -2.10
N HIS A 12 1.79 13.99 -1.17
CA HIS A 12 2.07 13.91 0.26
C HIS A 12 2.90 12.67 0.60
N ALA A 13 2.51 11.50 0.11
CA ALA A 13 3.27 10.25 0.30
C ALA A 13 4.70 10.38 -0.25
N ALA A 14 4.85 10.96 -1.45
CA ALA A 14 6.15 11.19 -2.06
C ALA A 14 7.03 12.15 -1.24
N GLY A 15 6.43 13.19 -0.66
CA GLY A 15 7.10 14.08 0.30
C GLY A 15 7.58 13.38 1.57
N GLN A 16 6.99 12.24 1.91
CA GLN A 16 7.40 11.36 3.01
C GLN A 16 8.33 10.22 2.55
N GLY A 17 8.75 10.21 1.27
CA GLY A 17 9.73 9.25 0.73
C GLY A 17 9.17 7.89 0.33
N TRP A 18 7.85 7.74 0.21
CA TRP A 18 7.22 6.47 -0.15
C TRP A 18 6.10 6.64 -1.18
N GLU A 19 5.76 5.54 -1.86
CA GLU A 19 4.63 5.47 -2.78
C GLU A 19 3.85 4.17 -2.59
N LEU A 20 2.58 4.16 -3.02
CA LEU A 20 1.75 2.97 -3.04
C LEU A 20 1.73 2.39 -4.45
N ARG A 21 2.17 1.15 -4.62
CA ARG A 21 2.31 0.49 -5.92
C ARG A 21 1.61 -0.87 -5.97
N PRO A 22 1.01 -1.25 -7.11
CA PRO A 22 0.64 -2.63 -7.36
C PRO A 22 1.88 -3.49 -7.58
N VAL A 23 2.04 -4.54 -6.79
CA VAL A 23 3.13 -5.53 -6.88
C VAL A 23 2.52 -6.91 -7.14
N TYR A 24 3.14 -7.68 -8.02
CA TYR A 24 2.72 -9.05 -8.27
C TYR A 24 3.36 -9.99 -7.24
N ASP A 25 2.54 -10.54 -6.35
CA ASP A 25 2.96 -11.58 -5.39
C ASP A 25 3.04 -12.93 -6.13
N LEU A 26 4.27 -13.36 -6.43
CA LEU A 26 4.55 -14.64 -7.10
C LEU A 26 4.07 -15.84 -6.29
N GLY A 27 4.19 -15.80 -4.96
CA GLY A 27 3.82 -16.92 -4.09
C GLY A 27 2.31 -17.13 -4.06
N LYS A 28 1.53 -16.06 -4.18
CA LYS A 28 0.05 -16.09 -4.21
C LYS A 28 -0.55 -15.96 -5.61
N ALA A 29 0.28 -15.82 -6.64
CA ALA A 29 -0.09 -15.60 -8.03
C ALA A 29 -1.19 -14.52 -8.21
N ARG A 30 -1.00 -13.35 -7.57
CA ARG A 30 -1.97 -12.25 -7.62
C ARG A 30 -1.31 -10.88 -7.51
N TRP A 31 -2.03 -9.85 -7.96
CA TRP A 31 -1.69 -8.46 -7.67
C TRP A 31 -2.08 -8.09 -6.24
N ALA A 32 -1.18 -7.45 -5.52
CA ALA A 32 -1.40 -6.85 -4.22
C ALA A 32 -0.89 -5.40 -4.25
N LEU A 33 -1.28 -4.60 -3.27
CA LEU A 33 -0.77 -3.25 -3.08
C LEU A 33 0.29 -3.28 -1.99
N GLU A 34 1.39 -2.61 -2.26
CA GLU A 34 2.52 -2.50 -1.33
C GLU A 34 3.01 -1.07 -1.27
N VAL A 35 3.54 -0.72 -0.09
CA VAL A 35 4.29 0.51 0.12
C VAL A 35 5.72 0.28 -0.32
N LEU A 36 6.23 1.12 -1.21
CA LEU A 36 7.60 1.08 -1.69
C LEU A 36 8.34 2.39 -1.41
N PRO A 37 9.64 2.35 -1.10
CA PRO A 37 10.46 3.55 -1.00
C PRO A 37 10.71 4.15 -2.39
N LEU A 38 10.76 5.47 -2.47
CA LEU A 38 11.11 6.18 -3.71
C LEU A 38 12.60 6.16 -4.03
N ASP A 39 13.44 5.93 -3.04
CA ASP A 39 14.91 5.89 -3.13
C ASP A 39 15.46 4.46 -3.28
N HIS A 40 14.64 3.50 -3.72
CA HIS A 40 15.10 2.13 -3.97
C HIS A 40 16.30 2.12 -4.94
N PRO A 41 17.40 1.37 -4.66
CA PRO A 41 17.57 0.37 -3.61
C PRO A 41 18.18 0.86 -2.29
N ALA A 42 18.35 2.16 -2.08
CA ALA A 42 18.95 2.69 -0.85
C ALA A 42 18.11 2.32 0.39
N SER A 43 16.79 2.40 0.26
CA SER A 43 15.85 1.93 1.28
C SER A 43 15.11 0.66 0.84
N SER A 44 14.70 -0.13 1.83
CA SER A 44 13.93 -1.37 1.63
C SER A 44 12.42 -1.13 1.68
N ALA A 45 11.63 -2.05 1.09
CA ALA A 45 10.17 -2.02 1.24
C ALA A 45 9.74 -2.10 2.72
N VAL A 46 10.45 -2.90 3.53
CA VAL A 46 10.17 -3.04 4.96
C VAL A 46 10.38 -1.71 5.71
N SER A 47 11.48 -1.00 5.42
CA SER A 47 11.73 0.30 6.05
C SER A 47 10.67 1.34 5.67
N ALA A 48 10.23 1.36 4.40
CA ALA A 48 9.14 2.23 3.97
C ALA A 48 7.81 1.89 4.68
N GLN A 49 7.47 0.61 4.79
CA GLN A 49 6.28 0.16 5.53
C GLN A 49 6.33 0.56 7.02
N MET A 50 7.50 0.46 7.66
CA MET A 50 7.69 0.88 9.06
C MET A 50 7.50 2.40 9.24
N SER A 51 8.03 3.21 8.31
CA SER A 51 7.81 4.66 8.32
C SER A 51 6.32 5.01 8.16
N VAL A 52 5.63 4.36 7.23
CA VAL A 52 4.18 4.53 7.04
C VAL A 52 3.40 4.11 8.29
N TYR A 53 3.79 3.00 8.92
CA TYR A 53 3.18 2.57 10.17
C TYR A 53 3.35 3.61 11.29
N ALA A 54 4.55 4.17 11.45
CA ALA A 54 4.80 5.24 12.43
C ALA A 54 3.96 6.49 12.14
N LEU A 55 3.89 6.93 10.88
CA LEU A 55 3.05 8.07 10.46
C LEU A 55 1.57 7.82 10.78
N ALA A 56 1.07 6.61 10.51
CA ALA A 56 -0.30 6.23 10.82
C ALA A 56 -0.59 6.23 12.33
N GLN A 57 0.38 5.80 13.16
CA GLN A 57 0.27 5.89 14.62
C GLN A 57 0.18 7.35 15.11
N HIS A 58 0.80 8.28 14.40
CA HIS A 58 0.72 9.72 14.67
C HIS A 58 -0.52 10.41 14.06
N GLY A 59 -1.43 9.66 13.43
CA GLY A 59 -2.68 10.18 12.91
C GLY A 59 -2.62 10.71 11.47
N ASP A 60 -1.55 10.40 10.73
CA ASP A 60 -1.48 10.75 9.30
C ASP A 60 -2.55 10.00 8.51
N ALA A 61 -3.51 10.75 7.94
CA ALA A 61 -4.66 10.19 7.24
C ALA A 61 -4.26 9.44 5.96
N VAL A 62 -3.22 9.89 5.27
CA VAL A 62 -2.73 9.27 4.03
C VAL A 62 -2.05 7.94 4.34
N ALA A 63 -1.23 7.90 5.39
CA ALA A 63 -0.60 6.68 5.87
C ALA A 63 -1.63 5.65 6.35
N ILE A 64 -2.64 6.07 7.12
CA ILE A 64 -3.75 5.20 7.55
C ILE A 64 -4.47 4.62 6.34
N LYS A 65 -4.81 5.46 5.35
CA LYS A 65 -5.48 5.03 4.11
C LYS A 65 -4.62 4.04 3.33
N ALA A 66 -3.32 4.29 3.19
CA ALA A 66 -2.39 3.39 2.52
C ALA A 66 -2.36 2.01 3.19
N LEU A 67 -2.25 1.94 4.52
CA LEU A 67 -2.29 0.66 5.25
C LEU A 67 -3.62 -0.07 5.06
N GLN A 68 -4.75 0.64 5.09
CA GLN A 68 -6.06 0.04 4.83
C GLN A 68 -6.14 -0.57 3.42
N LEU A 69 -5.59 0.12 2.41
CA LEU A 69 -5.54 -0.36 1.03
C LEU A 69 -4.64 -1.60 0.89
N VAL A 70 -3.46 -1.58 1.52
CA VAL A 70 -2.55 -2.74 1.57
C VAL A 70 -3.28 -3.94 2.19
N VAL A 71 -3.86 -3.79 3.38
CA VAL A 71 -4.60 -4.86 4.06
C VAL A 71 -5.72 -5.42 3.20
N ARG A 72 -6.52 -4.55 2.56
CA ARG A 72 -7.60 -4.97 1.65
C ARG A 72 -7.08 -5.75 0.45
N SER A 73 -5.95 -5.34 -0.13
CA SER A 73 -5.34 -6.05 -1.26
C SER A 73 -4.86 -7.46 -0.88
N HIS A 74 -4.54 -7.68 0.40
CA HIS A 74 -4.10 -8.98 0.90
C HIS A 74 -5.25 -9.91 1.26
N GLN A 75 -6.48 -9.42 1.37
CA GLN A 75 -7.63 -10.29 1.67
C GLN A 75 -7.88 -11.27 0.51
N PRO A 76 -8.22 -12.54 0.79
CA PRO A 76 -8.62 -13.47 -0.25
C PRO A 76 -9.90 -12.95 -0.93
N PRO A 77 -10.07 -13.21 -2.24
CA PRO A 77 -11.29 -12.82 -2.93
C PRO A 77 -12.51 -13.42 -2.20
N ALA A 78 -13.52 -12.59 -1.94
CA ALA A 78 -14.74 -13.03 -1.28
C ALA A 78 -15.29 -14.24 -2.02
N LYS A 79 -15.43 -15.39 -1.32
CA LYS A 79 -16.03 -16.59 -1.89
C LYS A 79 -17.44 -16.23 -2.32
N LYS A 80 -17.70 -16.15 -3.62
CA LYS A 80 -19.07 -15.98 -4.13
C LYS A 80 -19.90 -17.12 -3.56
N ALA A 81 -20.87 -16.81 -2.71
CA ALA A 81 -21.82 -17.79 -2.20
C ALA A 81 -22.49 -18.44 -3.42
N ARG A 82 -22.19 -19.73 -3.62
CA ARG A 82 -22.76 -20.52 -4.71
C ARG A 82 -24.26 -20.63 -4.39
N LYS A 83 -25.11 -19.87 -5.10
CA LYS A 83 -26.57 -20.03 -4.99
C LYS A 83 -26.88 -21.49 -5.34
N LYS A 84 -27.46 -22.21 -4.37
CA LYS A 84 -28.06 -23.53 -4.60
C LYS A 84 -29.38 -23.37 -5.33
#